data_AF-A0A519ZXV2-F1
#
_entry.id   AF-A0A519ZXV2-F1
#
_cell.length_a   1.000
_cell.length_b   1.000
_cell.length_c   1.000
_cell.angle_alpha   90.00
_cell.angle_beta   90.00
_cell.angle_gamma   90.00
#
_symmetry.space_group_name_H-M   'P 1'
#
loop_
_entity.id
_entity.type
_entity.pdbx_description
1 polymer ?
#
loop_
_entity_poly.entity_id
_entity_poly.type
_entity_poly.pdbx_seq_one_letter_code
_entity_poly.pdbx_strand_id
1 'polypeptide(L)'
;MTNNLRRMSVLCAMLVASGNLWAQTIPVETNSNAVVLQADTNKNLSIIYFGKKLSNASEYNQIPATYKQTGDYTNQLNSAYTPSGSRNLLEPAITVTHADGNNSLDLKYVSHNVDKVDANVSILSVVLKDPVYDFTVTLYYKTFFKEDVVEQWSVIKHKEKGNVLLQKYASANLHLKAGNGFWLTQYHGDWAKEMQPEESKITHGIKTLDTKLGTRTNLFMPSVFMVSMDKPATEDEGTVLYGSLEYSGNFKTDLELDYQNNLRIISGINNYASAYTLKPNEEFTTPAFLYTLSSTGKGTASRNIHDWARNYKLLDGKGNRLTLLNNWEATYFDFNESKLFELLKDTKKLGVDLFLLDDGWFANKYPRNGDVAGLGDWAENKT
;
A
#
# COMPACT_ATOMS: atom_id res chain seq x y z
N MET A 1 5.95 25.80 51.93
CA MET A 1 6.39 25.08 50.72
C MET A 1 5.28 25.15 49.70
N THR A 2 5.51 25.98 48.69
CA THR A 2 4.61 26.32 47.58
C THR A 2 4.53 25.16 46.59
N ASN A 3 3.34 24.80 46.12
CA ASN A 3 3.18 24.22 44.79
C ASN A 3 1.77 24.49 44.25
N ASN A 4 1.69 25.54 43.43
CA ASN A 4 0.56 25.86 42.57
C ASN A 4 0.66 25.00 41.30
N LEU A 5 -0.23 24.02 41.11
CA LEU A 5 -0.45 23.41 39.80
C LEU A 5 -1.50 24.23 39.03
N ARG A 6 -1.02 25.02 38.07
CA ARG A 6 -1.86 25.58 37.00
C ARG A 6 -2.34 24.43 36.11
N ARG A 7 -3.65 24.14 36.13
CA ARG A 7 -4.30 23.36 35.08
C ARG A 7 -4.39 24.22 33.83
N MET A 8 -3.65 23.83 32.80
CA MET A 8 -3.70 24.44 31.48
C MET A 8 -4.72 23.65 30.66
N SER A 9 -5.94 24.19 30.57
CA SER A 9 -7.00 23.64 29.72
C SER A 9 -6.62 23.88 28.26
N VAL A 10 -6.25 22.83 27.55
CA VAL A 10 -6.06 22.86 26.09
C VAL A 10 -7.45 22.93 25.46
N LEU A 11 -7.82 24.12 25.00
CA LEU A 11 -9.05 24.34 24.24
C LEU A 11 -8.82 23.78 22.82
N CYS A 12 -9.36 22.59 22.54
CA CYS A 12 -9.40 22.03 21.20
C CYS A 12 -10.46 22.80 20.41
N ALA A 13 -10.04 23.76 19.59
CA ALA A 13 -10.94 24.52 18.74
C ALA A 13 -11.39 23.64 17.57
N MET A 14 -12.55 22.99 17.70
CA MET A 14 -13.28 22.48 16.54
C MET A 14 -13.81 23.66 15.74
N LEU A 15 -13.07 24.07 14.71
CA LEU A 15 -13.58 24.92 13.64
C LEU A 15 -14.59 24.10 12.84
N VAL A 16 -15.87 24.23 13.19
CA VAL A 16 -16.97 23.82 12.31
C VAL A 16 -17.00 24.81 11.15
N ALA A 17 -16.29 24.48 10.05
CA ALA A 17 -16.32 25.26 8.83
C ALA A 17 -17.73 25.19 8.23
N SER A 18 -18.47 26.30 8.33
CA SER A 18 -19.65 26.59 7.52
C SER A 18 -19.33 26.34 6.04
N GLY A 19 -20.22 25.63 5.35
CA GLY A 19 -20.00 25.07 4.01
C GLY A 19 -19.37 26.06 3.02
N ASN A 20 -18.13 25.78 2.61
CA ASN A 20 -17.50 26.48 1.50
C ASN A 20 -18.22 26.14 0.20
N LEU A 21 -18.79 27.16 -0.45
CA LEU A 21 -19.47 27.10 -1.75
C LEU A 21 -18.52 26.90 -2.95
N TRP A 22 -17.23 26.61 -2.70
CA TRP A 22 -16.17 26.51 -3.70
C TRP A 22 -15.50 25.15 -3.62
N ALA A 23 -14.98 24.67 -4.76
CA ALA A 23 -14.19 23.44 -4.81
C ALA A 23 -12.98 23.54 -3.86
N GLN A 24 -12.71 22.45 -3.14
CA GLN A 24 -11.60 22.39 -2.18
C GLN A 24 -10.47 21.56 -2.77
N THR A 25 -9.34 22.20 -3.03
CA THR A 25 -8.12 21.54 -3.51
C THR A 25 -7.26 21.12 -2.32
N ILE A 26 -6.93 19.84 -2.25
CA ILE A 26 -6.30 19.19 -1.10
C ILE A 26 -5.04 18.47 -1.61
N PRO A 27 -3.86 19.13 -1.57
CA PRO A 27 -2.62 18.54 -2.06
C PRO A 27 -2.00 17.60 -1.02
N VAL A 28 -1.56 16.43 -1.47
CA VAL A 28 -0.71 15.47 -0.74
C VAL A 28 0.69 15.61 -1.33
N GLU A 29 1.56 16.34 -0.63
CA GLU A 29 2.88 16.71 -1.13
C GLU A 29 4.02 15.98 -0.41
N THR A 30 5.03 15.64 -1.18
CA THR A 30 6.36 15.29 -0.71
C THR A 30 7.36 16.35 -1.16
N ASN A 31 8.67 16.10 -1.02
CA ASN A 31 9.70 17.06 -1.43
C ASN A 31 9.60 17.42 -2.91
N SER A 32 9.38 16.44 -3.77
CA SER A 32 9.45 16.59 -5.23
C SER A 32 8.13 16.32 -5.94
N ASN A 33 7.16 15.69 -5.28
CA ASN A 33 5.93 15.19 -5.92
C ASN A 33 4.65 15.65 -5.21
N ALA A 34 3.54 15.56 -5.93
CA ALA A 34 2.21 15.81 -5.39
C ALA A 34 1.16 14.88 -6.01
N VAL A 35 0.30 14.32 -5.16
CA VAL A 35 -1.04 13.83 -5.54
C VAL A 35 -2.04 14.87 -5.08
N VAL A 36 -2.85 15.41 -5.98
CA VAL A 36 -3.78 16.50 -5.65
C VAL A 36 -5.20 16.03 -5.78
N LEU A 37 -5.91 16.07 -4.66
CA LEU A 37 -7.32 15.79 -4.59
C LEU A 37 -8.11 17.09 -4.76
N GLN A 38 -9.33 16.98 -5.28
CA GLN A 38 -10.29 18.07 -5.30
C GLN A 38 -11.67 17.55 -4.92
N ALA A 39 -12.29 18.19 -3.93
CA ALA A 39 -13.71 18.05 -3.67
C ALA A 39 -14.47 19.12 -4.47
N ASP A 40 -15.31 18.69 -5.41
CA ASP A 40 -16.11 19.62 -6.22
C ASP A 40 -17.32 20.17 -5.43
N THR A 41 -18.11 21.05 -6.06
CA THR A 41 -19.32 21.63 -5.44
C THR A 41 -20.40 20.60 -5.14
N ASN A 42 -20.38 19.45 -5.82
CA ASN A 42 -21.26 18.30 -5.57
C ASN A 42 -20.66 17.31 -4.55
N LYS A 43 -19.55 17.69 -3.90
CA LYS A 43 -18.80 16.87 -2.94
C LYS A 43 -18.26 15.56 -3.52
N ASN A 44 -18.09 15.44 -4.84
CA ASN A 44 -17.33 14.33 -5.42
C ASN A 44 -15.84 14.59 -5.17
N LEU A 45 -15.13 13.57 -4.69
CA LEU A 45 -13.68 13.66 -4.47
C LEU A 45 -12.94 12.98 -5.63
N SER A 46 -12.08 13.74 -6.30
CA SER A 46 -11.32 13.29 -7.46
C SER A 46 -9.84 13.61 -7.35
N ILE A 47 -8.98 12.81 -7.99
CA ILE A 47 -7.57 13.10 -8.21
C ILE A 47 -7.45 13.94 -9.48
N ILE A 48 -7.04 15.20 -9.33
CA ILE A 48 -6.89 16.13 -10.45
C ILE A 48 -5.46 16.20 -10.98
N TYR A 49 -4.47 15.75 -10.20
CA TYR A 49 -3.07 15.75 -10.58
C TYR A 49 -2.29 14.67 -9.83
N PHE A 50 -1.38 14.01 -10.52
CA PHE A 50 -0.32 13.22 -9.90
C PHE A 50 0.95 13.41 -10.71
N GLY A 51 1.93 14.11 -10.14
CA GLY A 51 3.18 14.42 -10.82
C GLY A 51 4.15 15.20 -9.93
N LYS A 52 5.07 15.92 -10.59
CA LYS A 52 6.03 16.82 -9.93
C LYS A 52 5.30 17.90 -9.14
N LYS A 53 5.75 18.15 -7.91
CA LYS A 53 5.24 19.25 -7.09
C LYS A 53 5.39 20.59 -7.84
N LEU A 54 4.30 21.37 -7.87
CA LEU A 54 4.31 22.69 -8.46
C LEU A 54 4.84 23.72 -7.46
N SER A 55 5.52 24.75 -7.97
CA SER A 55 6.07 25.82 -7.13
C SER A 55 4.98 26.64 -6.45
N ASN A 56 3.79 26.70 -7.05
CA ASN A 56 2.64 27.42 -6.52
C ASN A 56 1.40 26.51 -6.48
N ALA A 57 0.91 26.23 -5.27
CA ALA A 57 -0.26 25.36 -5.08
C ALA A 57 -1.54 25.89 -5.74
N SER A 58 -1.66 27.20 -6.01
CA SER A 58 -2.84 27.73 -6.72
C SER A 58 -2.93 27.26 -8.17
N GLU A 59 -1.80 26.87 -8.78
CA GLU A 59 -1.75 26.38 -10.16
C GLU A 59 -2.44 25.03 -10.33
N TYR A 60 -2.56 24.24 -9.25
CA TYR A 60 -3.30 22.98 -9.30
C TYR A 60 -4.75 23.15 -9.77
N ASN A 61 -5.38 24.29 -9.46
CA ASN A 61 -6.75 24.59 -9.88
C ASN A 61 -6.88 24.76 -11.41
N GLN A 62 -5.78 25.02 -12.11
CA GLN A 62 -5.76 25.25 -13.57
C GLN A 62 -5.50 23.96 -14.35
N ILE A 63 -4.93 22.94 -13.71
CA ILE A 63 -4.53 21.68 -14.34
C ILE A 63 -5.69 20.98 -15.06
N PRO A 64 -6.90 20.83 -14.47
CA PRO A 64 -8.00 20.14 -15.16
C PRO A 64 -8.27 20.70 -16.56
N ALA A 65 -8.18 22.02 -16.74
CA ALA A 65 -8.41 22.69 -18.03
C ALA A 65 -7.30 22.39 -19.06
N THR A 66 -6.11 21.97 -18.64
CA THR A 66 -4.98 21.68 -19.53
C THR A 66 -5.03 20.30 -20.16
N TYR A 67 -5.70 19.32 -19.55
CA TYR A 67 -5.68 17.93 -20.02
C TYR A 67 -6.46 17.69 -21.31
N LYS A 68 -7.27 18.67 -21.78
CA LYS A 68 -8.07 18.60 -23.02
C LYS A 68 -8.90 17.30 -23.17
N GLN A 69 -9.20 16.64 -22.06
CA GLN A 69 -10.02 15.43 -22.03
C GLN A 69 -11.49 15.78 -21.91
N THR A 70 -12.34 14.95 -22.52
CA THR A 70 -13.78 15.10 -22.38
C THR A 70 -14.21 14.62 -21.01
N GLY A 71 -15.14 15.33 -20.37
CA GLY A 71 -15.79 14.81 -19.17
C GLY A 71 -16.50 13.50 -19.51
N ASP A 72 -16.40 12.50 -18.64
CA ASP A 72 -17.33 11.39 -18.68
C ASP A 72 -18.67 11.84 -18.09
N TYR A 73 -19.77 11.28 -18.56
CA TYR A 73 -21.10 11.65 -18.05
C TYR A 73 -21.31 11.23 -16.58
N THR A 74 -20.40 10.43 -16.02
CA THR A 74 -20.47 9.96 -14.62
C THR A 74 -19.69 10.84 -13.65
N ASN A 75 -18.71 11.61 -14.14
CA ASN A 75 -17.75 12.39 -13.35
C ASN A 75 -17.03 11.55 -12.29
N GLN A 76 -16.70 10.28 -12.61
CA GLN A 76 -16.07 9.34 -11.67
C GLN A 76 -14.79 8.67 -12.20
N LEU A 77 -14.37 8.92 -13.45
CA LEU A 77 -13.12 8.34 -14.00
C LEU A 77 -11.91 8.57 -13.09
N ASN A 78 -11.79 9.79 -12.58
CA ASN A 78 -10.69 10.19 -11.70
C ASN A 78 -11.08 10.25 -10.21
N SER A 79 -12.15 9.55 -9.80
CA SER A 79 -12.54 9.51 -8.39
C SER A 79 -11.39 8.99 -7.52
N ALA A 80 -11.16 9.63 -6.38
CA ALA A 80 -10.08 9.26 -5.46
C ALA A 80 -10.34 7.92 -4.74
N TYR A 81 -11.61 7.46 -4.72
CA TYR A 81 -12.01 6.17 -4.20
C TYR A 81 -13.36 5.76 -4.78
N THR A 82 -13.33 5.01 -5.88
CA THR A 82 -14.53 4.78 -6.70
C THR A 82 -15.44 3.69 -6.08
N PRO A 83 -16.69 4.00 -5.71
CA PRO A 83 -17.64 2.99 -5.23
C PRO A 83 -18.27 2.20 -6.39
N SER A 84 -18.80 1.02 -6.09
CA SER A 84 -19.68 0.27 -7.01
C SER A 84 -21.17 0.53 -6.73
N GLY A 85 -22.01 0.12 -7.68
CA GLY A 85 -23.47 0.15 -7.53
C GLY A 85 -24.14 1.52 -7.70
N SER A 86 -23.39 2.55 -8.13
CA SER A 86 -23.93 3.87 -8.48
C SER A 86 -23.62 4.23 -9.94
N ARG A 87 -22.99 5.38 -10.19
CA ARG A 87 -22.72 5.90 -11.55
C ARG A 87 -21.43 5.34 -12.17
N ASN A 88 -20.60 4.64 -11.39
CA ASN A 88 -19.30 4.15 -11.82
C ASN A 88 -19.42 3.14 -12.98
N LEU A 89 -18.58 3.31 -14.01
CA LEU A 89 -18.49 2.43 -15.18
C LEU A 89 -17.21 1.61 -15.25
N LEU A 90 -16.28 1.87 -14.32
CA LEU A 90 -14.95 1.29 -14.30
C LEU A 90 -14.77 0.37 -13.09
N GLU A 91 -13.61 -0.26 -12.96
CA GLU A 91 -13.33 -1.13 -11.82
C GLU A 91 -13.45 -0.36 -10.48
N PRO A 92 -14.28 -0.81 -9.52
CA PRO A 92 -14.46 -0.10 -8.26
C PRO A 92 -13.29 -0.32 -7.30
N ALA A 93 -13.03 0.65 -6.43
CA ALA A 93 -12.17 0.48 -5.25
C ALA A 93 -12.89 -0.27 -4.13
N ILE A 94 -14.20 -0.10 -4.01
CA ILE A 94 -15.00 -0.67 -2.93
C ILE A 94 -16.34 -1.22 -3.45
N THR A 95 -16.73 -2.40 -2.93
CA THR A 95 -18.03 -3.01 -3.18
C THR A 95 -18.62 -3.51 -1.87
N VAL A 96 -19.88 -3.16 -1.64
CA VAL A 96 -20.56 -3.33 -0.36
C VAL A 96 -21.97 -3.89 -0.61
N THR A 97 -22.42 -4.78 0.27
CA THR A 97 -23.85 -5.09 0.44
C THR A 97 -24.30 -4.55 1.79
N HIS A 98 -25.17 -3.54 1.76
CA HIS A 98 -25.75 -2.89 2.92
C HIS A 98 -26.63 -3.84 3.73
N ALA A 99 -26.99 -3.43 4.95
CA ALA A 99 -27.74 -4.26 5.88
C ALA A 99 -29.13 -4.68 5.37
N ASP A 100 -29.69 -3.94 4.41
CA ASP A 100 -30.97 -4.23 3.75
C ASP A 100 -30.82 -5.03 2.44
N GLY A 101 -29.60 -5.41 2.07
CA GLY A 101 -29.28 -6.14 0.85
C GLY A 101 -29.01 -5.27 -0.37
N ASN A 102 -29.07 -3.94 -0.25
CA ASN A 102 -28.74 -3.04 -1.36
C ASN A 102 -27.22 -3.04 -1.63
N ASN A 103 -26.83 -2.97 -2.91
CA ASN A 103 -25.42 -2.95 -3.33
C ASN A 103 -24.94 -1.58 -3.82
N SER A 104 -25.79 -0.55 -3.76
CA SER A 104 -25.45 0.81 -4.19
C SER A 104 -24.71 1.58 -3.12
N LEU A 105 -23.53 2.11 -3.47
CA LEU A 105 -22.76 3.03 -2.64
C LEU A 105 -22.44 4.31 -3.42
N ASP A 106 -22.65 5.47 -2.80
CA ASP A 106 -22.12 6.76 -3.27
C ASP A 106 -21.28 7.37 -2.14
N LEU A 107 -20.15 7.99 -2.46
CA LEU A 107 -19.23 8.52 -1.45
C LEU A 107 -19.04 10.02 -1.67
N LYS A 108 -19.51 10.82 -0.71
CA LYS A 108 -19.40 12.28 -0.73
C LYS A 108 -18.40 12.76 0.28
N TYR A 109 -17.57 13.70 -0.15
CA TYR A 109 -16.66 14.43 0.71
C TYR A 109 -17.40 15.14 1.86
N VAL A 110 -16.90 14.95 3.08
CA VAL A 110 -17.41 15.59 4.30
C VAL A 110 -16.40 16.59 4.83
N SER A 111 -15.16 16.15 5.05
CA SER A 111 -14.10 16.94 5.67
C SER A 111 -12.74 16.32 5.40
N HIS A 112 -11.67 17.09 5.66
CA HIS A 112 -10.33 16.55 5.78
C HIS A 112 -9.61 17.17 6.97
N ASN A 113 -8.56 16.49 7.44
CA ASN A 113 -7.66 16.98 8.47
C ASN A 113 -6.21 16.57 8.13
N VAL A 114 -5.25 17.44 8.45
CA VAL A 114 -3.83 17.17 8.28
C VAL A 114 -3.16 17.16 9.64
N ASP A 115 -2.71 15.98 10.06
CA ASP A 115 -1.96 15.79 11.29
C ASP A 115 -0.46 15.77 10.98
N LYS A 116 0.29 16.75 11.51
CA LYS A 116 1.74 16.74 11.45
C LYS A 116 2.26 15.83 12.57
N VAL A 117 2.75 14.65 12.21
CA VAL A 117 3.35 13.69 13.15
C VAL A 117 4.69 14.23 13.65
N ASP A 118 5.51 14.71 12.72
CA ASP A 118 6.75 15.43 13.00
C ASP A 118 7.10 16.40 11.84
N ALA A 119 8.35 16.86 11.76
CA ALA A 119 8.80 17.77 10.72
C ALA A 119 8.90 17.15 9.31
N ASN A 120 9.00 15.82 9.21
CA ASN A 120 9.12 15.07 7.97
C ASN A 120 7.86 14.27 7.62
N VAL A 121 7.07 13.89 8.64
CA VAL A 121 5.92 12.99 8.48
C VAL A 121 4.60 13.71 8.75
N SER A 122 3.66 13.60 7.82
CA SER A 122 2.29 14.09 7.99
C SER A 122 1.26 13.07 7.53
N ILE A 123 0.05 13.13 8.10
CA ILE A 123 -1.07 12.27 7.73
C ILE A 123 -2.24 13.16 7.34
N LEU A 124 -2.63 13.11 6.07
CA LEU A 124 -3.93 13.61 5.62
C LEU A 124 -4.97 12.52 5.84
N SER A 125 -6.10 12.88 6.46
CA SER A 125 -7.31 12.06 6.51
C SER A 125 -8.43 12.79 5.76
N VAL A 126 -9.14 12.08 4.87
CA VAL A 126 -10.27 12.61 4.10
C VAL A 126 -11.49 11.73 4.35
N VAL A 127 -12.54 12.32 4.93
CA VAL A 127 -13.76 11.61 5.30
C VAL A 127 -14.75 11.68 4.15
N LEU A 128 -15.16 10.50 3.68
CA LEU A 128 -16.23 10.30 2.71
C LEU A 128 -17.41 9.62 3.38
N LYS A 129 -18.63 10.04 3.07
CA LYS A 129 -19.85 9.45 3.62
C LYS A 129 -20.89 9.19 2.54
N ASP A 130 -21.61 8.09 2.68
CA ASP A 130 -22.81 7.84 1.88
C ASP A 130 -23.96 8.78 2.30
N PRO A 131 -24.66 9.42 1.35
CA PRO A 131 -25.74 10.35 1.66
C PRO A 131 -27.02 9.67 2.19
N VAL A 132 -27.20 8.37 1.95
CA VAL A 132 -28.38 7.58 2.32
C VAL A 132 -28.08 6.67 3.51
N TYR A 133 -26.96 5.95 3.48
CA TYR A 133 -26.55 5.02 4.54
C TYR A 133 -25.62 5.70 5.56
N ASP A 134 -25.68 5.28 6.83
CA ASP A 134 -24.68 5.70 7.83
C ASP A 134 -23.39 4.89 7.65
N PHE A 135 -22.77 5.04 6.47
CA PHE A 135 -21.58 4.35 6.00
C PHE A 135 -20.51 5.39 5.65
N THR A 136 -19.31 5.21 6.19
CA THR A 136 -18.20 6.16 6.09
C THR A 136 -16.93 5.45 5.66
N VAL A 137 -16.21 6.05 4.73
CA VAL A 137 -14.86 5.66 4.34
C VAL A 137 -13.93 6.83 4.61
N THR A 138 -12.88 6.62 5.40
CA THR A 138 -11.82 7.61 5.59
C THR A 138 -10.60 7.19 4.80
N LEU A 139 -10.17 8.02 3.86
CA LEU A 139 -8.93 7.83 3.11
C LEU A 139 -7.78 8.48 3.87
N TYR A 140 -6.68 7.74 4.03
CA TYR A 140 -5.48 8.23 4.68
C TYR A 140 -4.33 8.30 3.69
N TYR A 141 -3.57 9.39 3.76
CA TYR A 141 -2.34 9.60 3.01
C TYR A 141 -1.27 10.05 3.98
N LYS A 142 -0.33 9.16 4.30
CA LYS A 142 0.83 9.47 5.13
C LYS A 142 2.02 9.77 4.24
N THR A 143 2.56 10.98 4.34
CA THR A 143 3.70 11.41 3.55
C THR A 143 4.97 11.37 4.37
N PHE A 144 6.06 10.90 3.75
CA PHE A 144 7.43 11.01 4.24
C PHE A 144 8.15 11.99 3.32
N PHE A 145 8.18 13.25 3.73
CA PHE A 145 8.47 14.36 2.85
C PHE A 145 9.84 14.23 2.17
N LYS A 146 10.90 13.96 2.95
CA LYS A 146 12.29 13.85 2.45
C LYS A 146 12.51 12.63 1.57
N GLU A 147 11.84 11.52 1.85
CA GLU A 147 12.00 10.27 1.11
C GLU A 147 11.15 10.23 -0.17
N ASP A 148 10.28 11.22 -0.40
CA ASP A 148 9.36 11.25 -1.54
C ASP A 148 8.37 10.06 -1.58
N VAL A 149 7.99 9.56 -0.40
CA VAL A 149 7.15 8.37 -0.24
C VAL A 149 5.77 8.71 0.34
N VAL A 150 4.73 8.02 -0.14
CA VAL A 150 3.37 8.07 0.40
C VAL A 150 2.89 6.66 0.75
N GLU A 151 2.35 6.49 1.96
CA GLU A 151 1.54 5.34 2.36
C GLU A 151 0.05 5.74 2.29
N GLN A 152 -0.76 4.96 1.60
CA GLN A 152 -2.20 5.18 1.46
C GLN A 152 -3.00 3.98 1.96
N TRP A 153 -4.02 4.22 2.77
CA TRP A 153 -4.96 3.18 3.18
C TRP A 153 -6.37 3.77 3.39
N SER A 154 -7.34 2.90 3.66
CA SER A 154 -8.69 3.31 4.01
C SER A 154 -9.15 2.67 5.32
N VAL A 155 -10.03 3.39 6.02
CA VAL A 155 -10.77 2.89 7.18
C VAL A 155 -12.26 2.96 6.87
N ILE A 156 -12.94 1.84 6.98
CA ILE A 156 -14.35 1.66 6.64
C ILE A 156 -15.15 1.46 7.93
N LYS A 157 -16.24 2.20 8.09
CA LYS A 157 -17.11 2.14 9.27
C LYS A 157 -18.57 2.36 8.89
N HIS A 158 -19.49 1.75 9.62
CA HIS A 158 -20.91 2.04 9.48
C HIS A 158 -21.66 1.98 10.82
N LYS A 159 -22.87 2.54 10.87
CA LYS A 159 -23.81 2.44 11.99
C LYS A 159 -25.21 2.01 11.53
N GLU A 160 -25.27 1.29 10.42
CA GLU A 160 -26.51 0.67 9.95
C GLU A 160 -27.08 -0.33 10.98
N LYS A 161 -28.36 -0.67 10.84
CA LYS A 161 -29.07 -1.53 11.82
C LYS A 161 -28.61 -2.99 11.84
N GLY A 162 -27.94 -3.45 10.78
CA GLY A 162 -27.43 -4.81 10.63
C GLY A 162 -26.01 -4.81 10.09
N ASN A 163 -25.45 -6.00 9.93
CA ASN A 163 -24.11 -6.17 9.40
C ASN A 163 -24.06 -5.78 7.92
N VAL A 164 -22.91 -5.27 7.51
CA VAL A 164 -22.60 -4.93 6.12
C VAL A 164 -21.56 -5.92 5.59
N LEU A 165 -21.71 -6.34 4.34
CA LEU A 165 -20.73 -7.24 3.70
C LEU A 165 -19.81 -6.43 2.78
N LEU A 166 -18.52 -6.39 3.11
CA LEU A 166 -17.49 -5.84 2.23
C LEU A 166 -17.03 -6.93 1.26
N GLN A 167 -17.24 -6.71 -0.04
CA GLN A 167 -16.85 -7.66 -1.09
C GLN A 167 -15.54 -7.26 -1.78
N LYS A 168 -15.24 -5.96 -1.81
CA LYS A 168 -13.97 -5.39 -2.27
C LYS A 168 -13.66 -4.14 -1.44
N TYR A 169 -12.40 -3.94 -1.10
CA TYR A 169 -11.94 -2.86 -0.21
C TYR A 169 -10.48 -2.53 -0.51
N ALA A 170 -10.25 -1.75 -1.57
CA ALA A 170 -8.90 -1.36 -1.98
C ALA A 170 -8.27 -0.40 -0.95
N SER A 171 -6.95 -0.48 -0.83
CA SER A 171 -6.13 0.45 -0.05
C SER A 171 -5.92 1.77 -0.79
N ALA A 172 -5.81 1.72 -2.13
CA ALA A 172 -5.61 2.88 -2.98
C ALA A 172 -6.38 2.77 -4.30
N ASN A 173 -6.72 3.93 -4.88
CA ASN A 173 -7.31 4.09 -6.20
C ASN A 173 -6.61 5.28 -6.89
N LEU A 174 -5.37 5.09 -7.33
CA LEU A 174 -4.61 6.14 -8.00
C LEU A 174 -5.15 6.42 -9.39
N HIS A 175 -4.88 7.62 -9.90
CA HIS A 175 -5.25 8.04 -11.25
C HIS A 175 -4.11 8.85 -11.85
N LEU A 176 -3.52 8.34 -12.94
CA LEU A 176 -2.34 8.90 -13.60
C LEU A 176 -2.65 9.26 -15.05
N LYS A 177 -1.90 10.24 -15.57
CA LYS A 177 -1.98 10.68 -16.97
C LYS A 177 -0.60 10.77 -17.57
N ALA A 178 -0.42 10.22 -18.77
CA ALA A 178 0.80 10.30 -19.57
C ALA A 178 0.42 10.70 -21.00
N GLY A 179 1.33 11.39 -21.71
CA GLY A 179 1.12 11.78 -23.10
C GLY A 179 1.30 10.61 -24.07
N ASN A 180 2.29 9.75 -23.83
CA ASN A 180 2.69 8.68 -24.77
C ASN A 180 2.43 7.25 -24.25
N GLY A 181 1.66 7.12 -23.15
CA GLY A 181 1.24 5.84 -22.58
C GLY A 181 2.06 5.39 -21.36
N PHE A 182 1.87 4.13 -20.97
CA PHE A 182 2.44 3.56 -19.75
C PHE A 182 3.11 2.22 -20.02
N TRP A 183 4.20 1.95 -19.30
CA TRP A 183 4.94 0.68 -19.36
C TRP A 183 5.06 0.10 -17.96
N LEU A 184 4.56 -1.12 -17.78
CA LEU A 184 4.58 -1.86 -16.52
C LEU A 184 5.85 -2.73 -16.48
N THR A 185 6.70 -2.47 -15.49
CA THR A 185 7.68 -3.46 -15.02
C THR A 185 7.06 -4.21 -13.85
N GLN A 186 6.79 -5.51 -14.05
CA GLN A 186 6.30 -6.43 -13.03
C GLN A 186 7.35 -7.51 -12.76
N TYR A 187 7.16 -8.29 -11.71
CA TYR A 187 8.05 -9.40 -11.38
C TYR A 187 7.26 -10.70 -11.31
N HIS A 188 7.88 -11.80 -11.73
CA HIS A 188 7.33 -13.15 -11.58
C HIS A 188 8.42 -14.10 -11.07
N GLY A 189 8.05 -15.33 -10.76
CA GLY A 189 9.02 -16.32 -10.34
C GLY A 189 8.38 -17.63 -9.90
N ASP A 190 9.20 -18.41 -9.22
CA ASP A 190 8.81 -19.56 -8.41
C ASP A 190 9.90 -19.73 -7.35
N TRP A 191 9.78 -20.75 -6.51
CA TRP A 191 10.83 -21.17 -5.60
C TRP A 191 12.20 -21.25 -6.30
N ALA A 192 13.20 -20.60 -5.69
CA ALA A 192 14.59 -20.50 -6.17
C ALA A 192 14.78 -19.70 -7.47
N LYS A 193 13.74 -19.00 -7.95
CA LYS A 193 13.76 -18.10 -9.12
C LYS A 193 12.86 -16.89 -8.92
N GLU A 194 12.91 -16.29 -7.73
CA GLU A 194 12.08 -15.15 -7.36
C GLU A 194 12.48 -13.88 -8.15
N MET A 195 11.60 -12.88 -8.17
CA MET A 195 11.89 -11.51 -8.63
C MET A 195 12.40 -11.39 -10.10
N GLN A 196 11.97 -12.25 -11.01
CA GLN A 196 12.31 -12.14 -12.44
C GLN A 196 11.54 -10.99 -13.08
N PRO A 197 12.21 -9.96 -13.63
CA PRO A 197 11.54 -8.79 -14.17
C PRO A 197 10.96 -9.04 -15.56
N GLU A 198 9.78 -8.48 -15.81
CA GLU A 198 9.15 -8.42 -17.13
C GLU A 198 8.64 -7.00 -17.38
N GLU A 199 8.94 -6.43 -18.55
CA GLU A 199 8.46 -5.11 -18.94
C GLU A 199 7.55 -5.19 -20.16
N SER A 200 6.37 -4.56 -20.07
CA SER A 200 5.39 -4.53 -21.16
C SER A 200 4.65 -3.19 -21.21
N LYS A 201 4.20 -2.80 -22.41
CA LYS A 201 3.32 -1.64 -22.55
C LYS A 201 1.92 -1.99 -22.04
N ILE A 202 1.32 -1.11 -21.24
CA ILE A 202 -0.07 -1.27 -20.80
C ILE A 202 -1.00 -0.94 -21.97
N THR A 203 -1.96 -1.83 -22.23
CA THR A 203 -3.02 -1.66 -23.22
C THR A 203 -4.35 -1.32 -22.55
N HIS A 204 -5.30 -0.82 -23.33
CA HIS A 204 -6.66 -0.52 -22.86
C HIS A 204 -7.32 -1.74 -22.21
N GLY A 205 -8.13 -1.51 -21.18
CA GLY A 205 -8.71 -2.55 -20.35
C GLY A 205 -7.93 -2.74 -19.03
N ILE A 206 -8.08 -3.90 -18.39
CA ILE A 206 -7.51 -4.18 -17.07
C ILE A 206 -6.40 -5.22 -17.18
N LYS A 207 -5.22 -4.87 -16.68
CA LYS A 207 -4.15 -5.83 -16.33
C LYS A 207 -4.17 -6.03 -14.81
N THR A 208 -4.23 -7.28 -14.37
CA THR A 208 -4.19 -7.63 -12.95
C THR A 208 -2.85 -8.25 -12.57
N LEU A 209 -2.30 -7.81 -11.43
CA LEU A 209 -1.25 -8.48 -10.69
C LEU A 209 -1.85 -8.99 -9.37
N ASP A 210 -1.87 -10.30 -9.14
CA ASP A 210 -2.51 -10.86 -7.94
C ASP A 210 -1.88 -12.17 -7.44
N THR A 211 -2.23 -12.51 -6.20
CA THR A 211 -1.96 -13.81 -5.61
C THR A 211 -3.14 -14.28 -4.77
N LYS A 212 -3.34 -15.59 -4.73
CA LYS A 212 -4.42 -16.29 -4.01
C LYS A 212 -3.88 -17.40 -3.10
N LEU A 213 -2.56 -17.41 -2.86
CA LEU A 213 -1.83 -18.51 -2.23
C LEU A 213 -1.83 -18.47 -0.69
N GLY A 214 -2.55 -17.52 -0.09
CA GLY A 214 -2.68 -17.37 1.36
C GLY A 214 -1.38 -16.89 1.98
N THR A 215 -0.59 -17.84 2.51
CA THR A 215 0.67 -17.57 3.22
C THR A 215 1.89 -17.59 2.32
N ARG A 216 1.77 -18.08 1.07
CA ARG A 216 2.85 -18.09 0.06
C ARG A 216 2.71 -16.94 -0.94
N THR A 217 2.32 -15.77 -0.44
CA THR A 217 1.92 -14.59 -1.20
C THR A 217 2.85 -14.23 -2.35
N ASN A 218 4.17 -14.28 -2.10
CA ASN A 218 5.19 -13.86 -3.07
C ASN A 218 5.74 -14.98 -3.97
N LEU A 219 5.21 -16.21 -3.89
CA LEU A 219 5.79 -17.36 -4.58
C LEU A 219 5.89 -17.16 -6.10
N PHE A 220 4.78 -16.78 -6.74
CA PHE A 220 4.74 -16.60 -8.19
C PHE A 220 4.89 -15.13 -8.62
N MET A 221 4.48 -14.21 -7.76
CA MET A 221 4.46 -12.78 -8.06
C MET A 221 4.44 -11.98 -6.75
N PRO A 222 5.37 -11.04 -6.54
CA PRO A 222 5.31 -10.11 -5.43
C PRO A 222 4.38 -8.94 -5.75
N SER A 223 3.94 -8.19 -4.72
CA SER A 223 3.08 -7.01 -4.91
C SER A 223 3.79 -5.78 -5.50
N VAL A 224 5.11 -5.82 -5.62
CA VAL A 224 5.92 -4.72 -6.13
C VAL A 224 5.87 -4.62 -7.65
N PHE A 225 5.76 -3.40 -8.17
CA PHE A 225 5.83 -3.12 -9.59
C PHE A 225 6.27 -1.66 -9.83
N MET A 226 6.63 -1.36 -11.07
CA MET A 226 6.87 0.00 -11.52
C MET A 226 6.05 0.33 -12.76
N VAL A 227 5.56 1.56 -12.88
CA VAL A 227 4.88 2.08 -14.07
C VAL A 227 5.65 3.28 -14.60
N SER A 228 6.30 3.11 -15.75
CA SER A 228 6.95 4.21 -16.46
C SER A 228 5.93 4.99 -17.29
N MET A 229 6.09 6.31 -17.34
CA MET A 229 5.22 7.24 -18.07
C MET A 229 5.94 7.76 -19.31
N ASP A 230 5.21 7.88 -20.42
CA ASP A 230 5.65 8.37 -21.73
C ASP A 230 6.67 7.50 -22.50
N LYS A 231 7.57 6.83 -21.79
CA LYS A 231 8.52 5.84 -22.31
C LYS A 231 8.96 4.88 -21.21
N PRO A 232 9.54 3.71 -21.53
CA PRO A 232 10.26 2.90 -20.54
C PRO A 232 11.33 3.73 -19.82
N ALA A 233 11.31 3.71 -18.49
CA ALA A 233 12.32 4.37 -17.67
C ALA A 233 13.58 3.50 -17.56
N THR A 234 14.74 4.14 -17.52
CA THR A 234 16.03 3.51 -17.18
C THR A 234 16.33 3.71 -15.69
N GLU A 235 17.49 3.28 -15.21
CA GLU A 235 17.91 3.56 -13.82
C GLU A 235 18.02 5.05 -13.53
N ASP A 236 18.44 5.86 -14.51
CA ASP A 236 18.80 7.27 -14.31
C ASP A 236 17.95 8.26 -15.12
N GLU A 237 16.97 7.77 -15.90
CA GLU A 237 16.13 8.61 -16.74
C GLU A 237 14.68 8.12 -16.78
N GLY A 238 13.74 9.07 -16.87
CA GLY A 238 12.32 8.82 -17.09
C GLY A 238 11.47 9.03 -15.84
N THR A 239 10.17 9.20 -16.07
CA THR A 239 9.19 9.31 -15.00
C THR A 239 8.64 7.93 -14.69
N VAL A 240 8.76 7.49 -13.43
CA VAL A 240 8.35 6.15 -13.01
C VAL A 240 7.69 6.18 -11.63
N LEU A 241 6.50 5.60 -11.55
CA LEU A 241 5.84 5.28 -10.29
C LEU A 241 6.37 3.92 -9.82
N TYR A 242 6.83 3.83 -8.57
CA TYR A 242 7.07 2.56 -7.89
C TYR A 242 5.92 2.33 -6.91
N GLY A 243 5.30 1.15 -6.94
CA GLY A 243 4.19 0.79 -6.07
C GLY A 243 4.37 -0.59 -5.43
N SER A 244 3.89 -0.75 -4.19
CA SER A 244 3.78 -2.06 -3.52
C SER A 244 2.70 -2.03 -2.43
N LEU A 245 2.11 -3.18 -2.12
CA LEU A 245 1.20 -3.34 -0.99
C LEU A 245 1.97 -3.82 0.24
N GLU A 246 1.85 -3.12 1.37
CA GLU A 246 2.41 -3.53 2.66
C GLU A 246 1.54 -4.63 3.30
N TYR A 247 1.49 -5.79 2.66
CA TYR A 247 0.64 -6.91 3.08
C TYR A 247 1.26 -8.25 2.72
N SER A 248 1.22 -9.20 3.65
CA SER A 248 1.78 -10.54 3.47
C SER A 248 0.74 -11.60 3.12
N GLY A 249 -0.54 -11.23 2.98
CA GLY A 249 -1.60 -12.12 2.52
C GLY A 249 -1.96 -11.87 1.05
N ASN A 250 -3.04 -12.49 0.58
CA ASN A 250 -3.53 -12.33 -0.78
C ASN A 250 -3.74 -10.86 -1.17
N PHE A 251 -3.07 -10.40 -2.23
CA PHE A 251 -3.21 -9.06 -2.80
C PHE A 251 -3.77 -9.11 -4.21
N LYS A 252 -4.32 -7.98 -4.65
CA LYS A 252 -4.69 -7.71 -6.04
C LYS A 252 -4.41 -6.25 -6.35
N THR A 253 -3.72 -6.02 -7.46
CA THR A 253 -3.50 -4.71 -8.07
C THR A 253 -4.05 -4.74 -9.49
N ASP A 254 -5.07 -3.93 -9.74
CA ASP A 254 -5.64 -3.72 -11.07
C ASP A 254 -5.08 -2.44 -11.68
N LEU A 255 -4.49 -2.56 -12.87
CA LEU A 255 -4.02 -1.48 -13.72
C LEU A 255 -5.02 -1.34 -14.87
N GLU A 256 -5.93 -0.38 -14.77
CA GLU A 256 -6.99 -0.14 -15.74
C GLU A 256 -6.66 1.08 -16.60
N LEU A 257 -6.40 0.85 -17.89
CA LEU A 257 -6.21 1.93 -18.86
C LEU A 257 -7.55 2.22 -19.55
N ASP A 258 -8.09 3.40 -19.28
CA ASP A 258 -9.40 3.82 -19.78
C ASP A 258 -9.36 4.31 -21.25
N TYR A 259 -10.54 4.55 -21.82
CA TYR A 259 -10.71 5.00 -23.21
C TYR A 259 -10.11 6.40 -23.50
N GLN A 260 -9.71 7.15 -22.48
CA GLN A 260 -9.06 8.47 -22.59
C GLN A 260 -7.55 8.42 -22.30
N ASN A 261 -6.97 7.22 -22.20
CA ASN A 261 -5.58 6.96 -21.83
C ASN A 261 -5.21 7.40 -20.40
N ASN A 262 -6.18 7.44 -19.48
CA ASN A 262 -5.88 7.56 -18.05
C ASN A 262 -5.64 6.18 -17.46
N LEU A 263 -4.62 6.07 -16.61
CA LEU A 263 -4.34 4.83 -15.88
C LEU A 263 -4.88 4.92 -14.46
N ARG A 264 -5.76 3.99 -14.10
CA ARG A 264 -6.17 3.77 -12.71
C ARG A 264 -5.37 2.61 -12.13
N ILE A 265 -4.89 2.79 -10.90
CA ILE A 265 -4.21 1.73 -10.15
C ILE A 265 -4.98 1.49 -8.86
N ILE A 266 -5.62 0.32 -8.79
CA ILE A 266 -6.47 -0.06 -7.66
C ILE A 266 -5.80 -1.23 -6.96
N SER A 267 -5.28 -1.01 -5.76
CA SER A 267 -4.50 -2.02 -5.03
C SER A 267 -5.05 -2.25 -3.64
N GLY A 268 -5.10 -3.50 -3.20
CA GLY A 268 -5.52 -3.89 -1.86
C GLY A 268 -5.54 -5.40 -1.66
N ILE A 269 -6.27 -5.84 -0.64
CA ILE A 269 -6.50 -7.27 -0.38
C ILE A 269 -7.24 -7.88 -1.58
N ASN A 270 -6.84 -9.07 -2.02
CA ASN A 270 -7.50 -9.78 -3.12
C ASN A 270 -8.95 -10.08 -2.74
N ASN A 271 -9.91 -9.69 -3.56
CA ASN A 271 -11.33 -9.94 -3.33
C ASN A 271 -11.75 -11.40 -3.61
N TYR A 272 -10.84 -12.25 -4.09
CA TYR A 272 -11.08 -13.69 -4.19
C TYR A 272 -11.21 -14.34 -2.80
N ALA A 273 -12.40 -14.87 -2.49
CA ALA A 273 -12.72 -15.54 -1.23
C ALA A 273 -12.44 -14.68 0.03
N SER A 274 -12.63 -13.35 -0.08
CA SER A 274 -12.33 -12.38 0.98
C SER A 274 -13.54 -11.54 1.40
N ALA A 275 -14.76 -12.07 1.27
CA ALA A 275 -15.94 -11.35 1.73
C ALA A 275 -15.87 -11.15 3.26
N TYR A 276 -15.94 -9.91 3.73
CA TYR A 276 -15.78 -9.56 5.13
C TYR A 276 -17.08 -8.99 5.71
N THR A 277 -17.61 -9.62 6.76
CA THR A 277 -18.79 -9.11 7.47
C THR A 277 -18.36 -8.08 8.50
N LEU A 278 -18.63 -6.80 8.24
CA LEU A 278 -18.40 -5.70 9.16
C LEU A 278 -19.63 -5.50 10.05
N LYS A 279 -19.43 -5.47 11.37
CA LYS A 279 -20.51 -5.21 12.32
C LYS A 279 -20.68 -3.70 12.55
N PRO A 280 -21.89 -3.25 12.94
CA PRO A 280 -22.12 -1.85 13.28
C PRO A 280 -21.13 -1.33 14.33
N ASN A 281 -20.61 -0.12 14.11
CA ASN A 281 -19.64 0.60 14.94
C ASN A 281 -18.22 0.01 15.00
N GLU A 282 -17.95 -1.13 14.35
CA GLU A 282 -16.58 -1.63 14.17
C GLU A 282 -15.90 -0.90 12.99
N GLU A 283 -14.57 -0.90 13.01
CA GLU A 283 -13.74 -0.33 11.97
C GLU A 283 -12.98 -1.45 11.25
N PHE A 284 -12.99 -1.39 9.92
CA PHE A 284 -12.14 -2.22 9.07
C PHE A 284 -11.06 -1.36 8.43
N THR A 285 -9.80 -1.71 8.68
CA THR A 285 -8.64 -0.98 8.15
C THR A 285 -7.94 -1.81 7.08
N THR A 286 -7.78 -1.26 5.88
CA THR A 286 -7.02 -1.91 4.80
C THR A 286 -5.51 -1.85 5.09
N PRO A 287 -4.68 -2.76 4.54
CA PRO A 287 -3.23 -2.59 4.56
C PRO A 287 -2.82 -1.30 3.83
N ALA A 288 -1.61 -0.81 4.08
CA ALA A 288 -1.09 0.35 3.36
C ALA A 288 -0.63 -0.03 1.95
N PHE A 289 -0.99 0.79 0.97
CA PHE A 289 -0.37 0.81 -0.35
C PHE A 289 0.68 1.90 -0.39
N LEU A 290 1.91 1.49 -0.67
CA LEU A 290 3.10 2.33 -0.70
C LEU A 290 3.38 2.77 -2.13
N TYR A 291 3.72 4.04 -2.32
CA TYR A 291 4.24 4.51 -3.61
C TYR A 291 5.19 5.70 -3.52
N THR A 292 6.04 5.82 -4.54
CA THR A 292 6.86 7.00 -4.83
C THR A 292 6.82 7.27 -6.33
N LEU A 293 6.91 8.55 -6.71
CA LEU A 293 7.11 8.96 -8.11
C LEU A 293 8.53 9.50 -8.25
N SER A 294 9.27 9.01 -9.23
CA SER A 294 10.57 9.56 -9.62
C SER A 294 10.44 10.20 -11.00
N SER A 295 11.04 11.36 -11.20
CA SER A 295 11.22 11.96 -12.54
C SER A 295 12.63 11.76 -13.09
N THR A 296 13.44 10.94 -12.42
CA THR A 296 14.88 10.75 -12.70
C THR A 296 15.24 9.26 -12.76
N GLY A 297 14.30 8.41 -13.16
CA GLY A 297 14.51 6.97 -13.37
C GLY A 297 14.25 6.08 -12.17
N LYS A 298 14.39 4.76 -12.42
CA LYS A 298 14.10 3.63 -11.52
C LYS A 298 15.02 3.59 -10.30
N GLY A 299 16.26 4.04 -10.45
CA GLY A 299 17.26 4.06 -9.38
C GLY A 299 16.86 5.01 -8.24
N THR A 300 16.36 6.21 -8.58
CA THR A 300 15.88 7.16 -7.58
C THR A 300 14.61 6.64 -6.89
N ALA A 301 13.67 6.09 -7.65
CA ALA A 301 12.47 5.49 -7.07
C ALA A 301 12.81 4.37 -6.06
N SER A 302 13.77 3.50 -6.41
CA SER A 302 14.22 2.43 -5.52
C SER A 302 14.91 2.98 -4.26
N ARG A 303 15.81 3.96 -4.40
CA ARG A 303 16.49 4.60 -3.26
C ARG A 303 15.53 5.28 -2.29
N ASN A 304 14.48 5.95 -2.80
CA ASN A 304 13.42 6.54 -1.99
C ASN A 304 12.77 5.47 -1.09
N ILE A 305 12.39 4.33 -1.66
CA ILE A 305 11.81 3.21 -0.90
C ILE A 305 12.83 2.58 0.06
N HIS A 306 14.10 2.43 -0.34
CA HIS A 306 15.15 1.90 0.53
C HIS A 306 15.38 2.79 1.76
N ASP A 307 15.43 4.11 1.59
CA ASP A 307 15.60 5.06 2.67
C ASP A 307 14.40 5.06 3.61
N TRP A 308 13.18 5.09 3.05
CA TRP A 308 11.95 4.97 3.82
C TRP A 308 11.91 3.66 4.63
N ALA A 309 12.24 2.52 4.02
CA ALA A 309 12.17 1.22 4.68
C ALA A 309 13.15 1.15 5.87
N ARG A 310 14.40 1.61 5.66
CA ARG A 310 15.43 1.66 6.71
C ARG A 310 15.10 2.64 7.84
N ASN A 311 14.38 3.72 7.53
CA ASN A 311 14.04 4.76 8.50
C ASN A 311 12.77 4.45 9.30
N TYR A 312 11.76 3.80 8.71
CA TYR A 312 10.40 3.78 9.27
C TYR A 312 9.74 2.41 9.35
N LYS A 313 10.27 1.36 8.70
CA LYS A 313 9.58 0.05 8.64
C LYS A 313 10.40 -1.10 9.19
N LEU A 314 11.67 -1.16 8.85
CA LEU A 314 12.53 -2.24 9.31
C LEU A 314 12.93 -1.99 10.76
N LEU A 315 12.75 -3.01 11.60
CA LEU A 315 13.34 -3.02 12.93
C LEU A 315 14.86 -2.92 12.79
N ASP A 316 15.45 -1.91 13.42
CA ASP A 316 16.88 -1.62 13.30
C ASP A 316 17.35 -1.53 11.84
N GLY A 317 16.64 -0.76 11.00
CA GLY A 317 16.92 -0.66 9.57
C GLY A 317 18.26 -0.03 9.18
N LYS A 318 18.96 0.62 10.12
CA LYS A 318 20.31 1.19 9.95
C LYS A 318 21.40 0.46 10.71
N GLY A 319 21.05 -0.55 11.49
CA GLY A 319 22.02 -1.33 12.23
C GLY A 319 22.81 -2.25 11.32
N ASN A 320 23.92 -2.76 11.86
CA ASN A 320 24.73 -3.75 11.20
C ASN A 320 24.06 -5.13 11.27
N ARG A 321 24.49 -6.04 10.39
CA ARG A 321 24.08 -7.46 10.42
C ARG A 321 25.33 -8.30 10.65
N LEU A 322 25.19 -9.34 11.47
CA LEU A 322 26.26 -10.28 11.78
C LEU A 322 26.57 -11.15 10.57
N THR A 323 27.84 -11.50 10.36
CA THR A 323 28.18 -12.58 9.43
C THR A 323 27.81 -13.91 10.08
N LEU A 324 26.92 -14.68 9.44
CA LEU A 324 26.41 -15.94 9.98
C LEU A 324 26.87 -17.17 9.19
N LEU A 325 27.01 -18.29 9.88
CA LEU A 325 27.08 -19.63 9.30
C LEU A 325 25.81 -20.40 9.66
N ASN A 326 25.08 -20.85 8.64
CA ASN A 326 23.90 -21.70 8.77
C ASN A 326 24.26 -23.14 8.32
N ASN A 327 23.84 -24.18 9.05
CA ASN A 327 24.21 -25.57 8.75
C ASN A 327 23.31 -26.31 7.74
N TRP A 328 22.24 -25.68 7.23
CA TRP A 328 21.23 -26.32 6.39
C TRP A 328 21.84 -27.05 5.19
N GLU A 329 22.52 -26.36 4.28
CA GLU A 329 23.10 -27.01 3.09
C GLU A 329 24.35 -27.85 3.40
N ALA A 330 24.96 -27.66 4.58
CA ALA A 330 26.14 -28.41 4.99
C ALA A 330 25.80 -29.80 5.55
N THR A 331 24.62 -29.94 6.14
CA THR A 331 24.25 -31.15 6.90
C THR A 331 22.84 -31.65 6.63
N TYR A 332 21.94 -30.80 6.15
CA TYR A 332 20.49 -31.03 6.15
C TYR A 332 20.06 -31.56 7.53
N PHE A 333 19.40 -32.71 7.57
CA PHE A 333 18.98 -33.38 8.81
C PHE A 333 20.06 -34.31 9.39
N ASP A 334 21.17 -34.56 8.69
CA ASP A 334 22.23 -35.46 9.15
C ASP A 334 23.26 -34.71 10.01
N PHE A 335 22.88 -34.37 11.24
CA PHE A 335 23.80 -33.82 12.23
C PHE A 335 23.50 -34.29 13.66
N ASN A 336 24.50 -34.11 14.51
CA ASN A 336 24.39 -34.16 15.96
C ASN A 336 25.32 -33.10 16.55
N GLU A 337 25.32 -32.95 17.87
CA GLU A 337 26.15 -31.96 18.56
C GLU A 337 27.64 -32.04 18.17
N SER A 338 28.21 -33.25 18.08
CA SER A 338 29.62 -33.43 17.75
C SER A 338 29.96 -32.97 16.33
N LYS A 339 29.11 -33.27 15.33
CA LYS A 339 29.29 -32.81 13.95
C LYS A 339 29.22 -31.29 13.85
N LEU A 340 28.28 -30.67 14.58
CA LEU A 340 28.15 -29.21 14.64
C LEU A 340 29.34 -28.56 15.34
N PHE A 341 29.87 -29.17 16.41
CA PHE A 341 31.05 -28.64 17.11
C PHE A 341 32.29 -28.61 16.21
N GLU A 342 32.51 -29.64 15.39
CA GLU A 342 33.60 -29.63 14.42
C GLU A 342 33.40 -28.57 13.32
N LEU A 343 32.16 -28.35 12.85
CA LEU A 343 31.86 -27.23 11.94
C LEU A 343 32.19 -25.88 12.56
N LEU A 344 31.90 -25.70 13.86
CA LEU A 344 32.13 -24.46 14.59
C LEU A 344 33.61 -24.14 14.81
N LYS A 345 34.47 -25.16 14.93
CA LYS A 345 35.87 -25.02 15.34
C LYS A 345 36.69 -24.01 14.52
N ASP A 346 36.44 -23.94 13.22
CA ASP A 346 37.16 -23.05 12.31
C ASP A 346 36.41 -21.75 11.98
N THR A 347 35.16 -21.58 12.45
CA THR A 347 34.33 -20.39 12.15
C THR A 347 34.96 -19.09 12.63
N LYS A 348 35.63 -19.11 13.79
CA LYS A 348 36.35 -17.96 14.32
C LYS A 348 37.53 -17.54 13.43
N LYS A 349 38.20 -18.48 12.76
CA LYS A 349 39.28 -18.17 11.80
C LYS A 349 38.73 -17.54 10.52
N LEU A 350 37.51 -17.92 10.14
CA LEU A 350 36.79 -17.39 8.97
C LEU A 350 36.16 -16.00 9.22
N GLY A 351 36.11 -15.55 10.48
CA GLY A 351 35.52 -14.26 10.85
C GLY A 351 33.99 -14.28 10.92
N VAL A 352 33.39 -15.43 11.20
CA VAL A 352 31.93 -15.55 11.41
C VAL A 352 31.58 -15.11 12.83
N ASP A 353 30.53 -14.30 12.95
CA ASP A 353 30.06 -13.74 14.23
C ASP A 353 28.93 -14.56 14.87
N LEU A 354 28.15 -15.30 14.07
CA LEU A 354 26.96 -16.04 14.50
C LEU A 354 26.89 -17.43 13.87
N PHE A 355 26.57 -18.44 14.67
CA PHE A 355 26.13 -19.74 14.16
C PHE A 355 24.61 -19.86 14.27
N LEU A 356 23.95 -20.25 13.18
CA LEU A 356 22.52 -20.44 13.08
C LEU A 356 22.22 -21.93 12.90
N LEU A 357 21.69 -22.55 13.96
CA LEU A 357 21.19 -23.91 13.91
C LEU A 357 19.88 -23.96 13.11
N ASP A 358 19.89 -24.68 11.99
CA ASP A 358 18.76 -24.82 11.09
C ASP A 358 17.87 -26.05 11.45
N ASP A 359 16.97 -26.44 10.56
CA ASP A 359 15.97 -27.51 10.76
C ASP A 359 16.61 -28.84 11.19
N GLY A 360 15.94 -29.58 12.07
CA GLY A 360 16.37 -30.90 12.54
C GLY A 360 16.61 -31.05 14.04
N TRP A 361 16.70 -29.95 14.79
CA TRP A 361 17.10 -29.98 16.21
C TRP A 361 15.99 -30.38 17.20
N PHE A 362 14.75 -30.56 16.75
CA PHE A 362 13.57 -30.66 17.60
C PHE A 362 12.78 -31.96 17.43
N ALA A 363 11.82 -32.15 18.33
CA ALA A 363 10.91 -33.28 18.47
C ALA A 363 11.54 -34.58 18.98
N ASN A 364 10.78 -35.35 19.78
CA ASN A 364 11.25 -36.63 20.35
C ASN A 364 10.40 -37.83 19.94
N LYS A 365 9.07 -37.75 20.09
CA LYS A 365 8.19 -38.88 19.74
C LYS A 365 8.15 -39.14 18.23
N TYR A 366 8.24 -38.06 17.46
CA TYR A 366 8.32 -38.07 15.99
C TYR A 366 9.48 -37.16 15.58
N PRO A 367 10.74 -37.63 15.66
CA PRO A 367 11.92 -36.79 15.52
C PRO A 367 11.98 -36.05 14.17
N ARG A 368 12.56 -34.85 14.17
CA ARG A 368 12.81 -34.07 12.95
C ARG A 368 14.07 -34.56 12.21
N ASN A 369 14.14 -35.84 11.90
CA ASN A 369 15.27 -36.44 11.15
C ASN A 369 15.03 -36.40 9.63
N GLY A 370 14.11 -35.55 9.19
CA GLY A 370 13.60 -35.43 7.82
C GLY A 370 12.42 -34.45 7.78
N ASP A 371 11.93 -34.15 6.58
CA ASP A 371 10.89 -33.13 6.36
C ASP A 371 9.46 -33.62 6.65
N VAL A 372 9.25 -34.92 6.90
CA VAL A 372 7.94 -35.56 7.06
C VAL A 372 7.40 -35.67 8.51
N ALA A 373 8.15 -35.23 9.52
CA ALA A 373 7.78 -35.34 10.94
C ALA A 373 8.26 -34.15 11.79
N GLY A 374 7.84 -34.07 13.05
CA GLY A 374 8.38 -33.17 14.08
C GLY A 374 7.74 -31.77 14.19
N LEU A 375 7.20 -31.21 13.11
CA LEU A 375 6.59 -29.86 13.16
C LEU A 375 5.47 -29.78 14.21
N GLY A 376 5.63 -28.87 15.17
CA GLY A 376 4.72 -28.68 16.30
C GLY A 376 5.24 -29.17 17.65
N ASP A 377 6.34 -29.95 17.69
CA ASP A 377 7.02 -30.40 18.91
C ASP A 377 8.42 -29.73 19.03
N TRP A 378 8.50 -28.63 19.78
CA TRP A 378 9.67 -27.75 19.85
C TRP A 378 10.64 -28.05 21.01
N ALA A 379 10.62 -29.29 21.51
CA ALA A 379 11.63 -29.76 22.47
C ALA A 379 12.88 -30.28 21.73
N GLU A 380 14.06 -30.10 22.31
CA GLU A 380 15.33 -30.65 21.81
C GLU A 380 15.21 -32.15 21.47
N ASN A 381 15.68 -32.52 20.29
CA ASN A 381 15.78 -33.91 19.84
C ASN A 381 16.92 -34.62 20.58
N LYS A 382 16.59 -35.73 21.27
CA LYS A 382 17.52 -36.51 22.09
C LYS A 382 17.96 -37.83 21.46
N THR A 383 17.54 -38.10 20.23
CA THR A 383 17.71 -39.40 19.56
C THR A 383 18.61 -39.33 18.34
#